data_AF-A0A7M3SJX1-F1
#
_entry.id   AF-A0A7M3SJX1-F1
#
_cell.length_a   1.000
_cell.length_b   1.000
_cell.length_c   1.000
_cell.angle_alpha   90.00
_cell.angle_beta   90.00
_cell.angle_gamma   90.00
#
_symmetry.space_group_name_H-M   'P 1'
#
loop_
_entity.id
_entity.type
_entity.pdbx_description
1 polymer ?
#
loop_
_entity_poly.entity_id
_entity_poly.type
_entity_poly.pdbx_seq_one_letter_code
_entity_poly.pdbx_strand_id
1 'polypeptide(L)'
;MSLPDDQLRRLLDGEIDAGELAGDRVMASIADRVFGVKVDPAVRPVKPRDADTMGQPQAGSSSAEPELLVEIIPGGVAPLPNIDAPPPSAPIPALETPPAIKRRRKGLILIGMLGLAAALVNVFMGLGEFIPTCAPSVHVTCGESLKLNWLDAYRTAEHVAWGETGIWGIPDMVATGVSALLFLFGFRKR
;
A
#
# COMPACT_ATOMS: atom_id res chain seq x y z
N MET A 1 -29.72 26.86 -3.11
CA MET A 1 -30.57 27.07 -4.31
C MET A 1 -30.13 26.03 -5.33
N SER A 2 -30.96 25.01 -5.55
CA SER A 2 -30.73 23.97 -6.55
C SER A 2 -31.05 24.52 -7.94
N LEU A 3 -30.17 24.29 -8.91
CA LEU A 3 -30.42 24.61 -10.31
C LEU A 3 -31.59 23.73 -10.83
N PRO A 4 -32.52 24.27 -11.62
CA PRO A 4 -33.59 23.47 -12.21
C PRO A 4 -33.00 22.50 -13.25
N ASP A 5 -33.32 21.20 -13.12
CA ASP A 5 -32.78 20.11 -13.94
C ASP A 5 -32.94 20.30 -15.46
N ASP A 6 -33.94 21.10 -15.86
CA ASP A 6 -34.20 21.45 -17.26
C ASP A 6 -33.08 22.32 -17.87
N GLN A 7 -32.43 23.15 -17.06
CA GLN A 7 -31.30 23.98 -17.47
C GLN A 7 -30.02 23.14 -17.61
N LEU A 8 -29.89 22.07 -16.81
CA LEU A 8 -28.80 21.11 -16.91
C LEU A 8 -28.94 20.23 -18.16
N ARG A 9 -30.17 19.85 -18.52
CA ARG A 9 -30.47 19.11 -19.74
C ARG A 9 -30.16 19.93 -21.00
N ARG A 10 -30.49 21.21 -21.01
CA ARG A 10 -30.15 22.12 -22.11
C ARG A 10 -28.64 22.32 -22.32
N LEU A 11 -27.85 22.30 -21.25
CA LEU A 11 -26.38 22.30 -21.33
C LEU A 11 -25.81 21.04 -21.99
N LEU A 12 -26.47 19.89 -21.79
CA LEU A 12 -26.06 18.60 -22.34
C LEU A 12 -26.49 18.43 -23.80
N ASP A 13 -27.56 19.10 -24.22
CA ASP A 13 -28.10 19.06 -25.58
C ASP A 13 -27.46 20.07 -26.55
N GLY A 14 -26.60 20.99 -26.05
CA GLY A 14 -25.77 21.86 -26.90
C GLY A 14 -26.45 23.12 -27.46
N GLU A 15 -27.62 23.50 -26.95
CA GLU A 15 -28.42 24.65 -27.44
C GLU A 15 -28.18 25.99 -26.70
N ILE A 16 -27.10 26.14 -25.92
CA ILE A 16 -26.87 27.39 -25.16
C ILE A 16 -25.99 28.38 -25.94
N ASP A 17 -26.51 29.60 -26.09
CA ASP A 17 -25.82 30.76 -26.68
C ASP A 17 -24.72 31.30 -25.75
N ALA A 18 -23.55 31.62 -26.30
CA ALA A 18 -22.34 31.97 -25.56
C ALA A 18 -22.50 33.23 -24.69
N GLY A 19 -23.50 34.07 -24.97
CA GLY A 19 -23.86 35.24 -24.19
C GLY A 19 -24.47 34.92 -22.81
N GLU A 20 -25.22 33.83 -22.67
CA GLU A 20 -25.81 33.43 -21.38
C GLU A 20 -24.81 32.67 -20.49
N LEU A 21 -23.77 32.07 -21.08
CA LEU A 21 -22.72 31.35 -20.35
C LEU A 21 -21.76 32.29 -19.57
N ALA A 22 -21.65 33.55 -19.99
CA ALA A 22 -20.77 34.55 -19.36
C ALA A 22 -21.32 35.12 -18.04
N GLY A 23 -22.62 34.94 -17.78
CA GLY A 23 -23.29 35.47 -16.58
C GLY A 23 -23.09 34.61 -15.33
N ASP A 24 -22.69 33.35 -15.47
CA ASP A 24 -22.58 32.42 -14.35
C ASP A 24 -21.22 31.70 -14.32
N ARG A 25 -20.45 31.99 -13.27
CA ARG A 25 -19.11 31.43 -13.01
C ARG A 25 -19.13 29.90 -12.90
N VAL A 26 -20.25 29.31 -12.46
CA VAL A 26 -20.37 27.86 -12.29
C VAL A 26 -20.56 27.16 -13.65
N MET A 27 -21.41 27.71 -14.51
CA MET A 27 -21.68 27.23 -15.88
C MET A 27 -20.41 27.23 -16.74
N ALA A 28 -19.63 28.31 -16.70
CA ALA A 28 -18.36 28.42 -17.41
C ALA A 28 -17.35 27.35 -16.96
N SER A 29 -17.30 27.03 -15.67
CA SER A 29 -16.38 26.01 -15.13
C SER A 29 -16.74 24.58 -15.53
N ILE A 30 -18.03 24.30 -15.74
CA ILE A 30 -18.52 22.98 -16.17
C ILE A 30 -18.32 22.81 -17.67
N ALA A 31 -18.61 23.83 -18.48
CA ALA A 31 -18.39 23.80 -19.93
C ALA A 31 -16.90 23.61 -20.30
N ASP A 32 -15.98 24.26 -19.59
CA ASP A 32 -14.52 24.07 -19.78
C ASP A 32 -14.08 22.62 -19.51
N ARG A 33 -14.66 21.97 -18.49
CA ARG A 33 -14.34 20.58 -18.13
C ARG A 33 -15.01 19.54 -19.02
N VAL A 34 -16.23 19.81 -19.49
CA VAL A 34 -17.06 18.84 -20.24
C VAL A 34 -16.82 18.93 -21.75
N PHE A 35 -16.68 20.13 -22.30
CA PHE A 35 -16.58 20.33 -23.75
C PHE A 35 -15.17 20.73 -24.22
N GLY A 36 -14.22 20.97 -23.31
CA GLY A 36 -12.83 21.27 -23.67
C GLY A 36 -12.67 22.50 -24.56
N VAL A 37 -13.66 23.39 -24.58
CA VAL A 37 -13.62 24.64 -25.33
C VAL A 37 -12.68 25.57 -24.59
N LYS A 38 -11.48 25.75 -25.15
CA LYS A 38 -10.47 26.68 -24.66
C LYS A 38 -11.02 28.11 -24.73
N VAL A 39 -11.63 28.56 -23.63
CA VAL A 39 -11.87 29.98 -23.39
C VAL A 39 -10.51 30.63 -23.09
N ASP A 40 -10.31 31.83 -23.62
CA ASP A 40 -9.05 32.56 -23.71
C ASP A 40 -8.09 32.43 -22.51
N PRO A 41 -6.76 32.35 -22.75
CA PRO A 41 -5.72 32.09 -21.74
C PRO A 41 -5.47 33.25 -20.76
N ALA A 42 -6.31 34.30 -20.74
CA ALA A 42 -6.11 35.51 -19.95
C ALA A 42 -6.40 35.35 -18.45
N VAL A 43 -6.93 34.19 -18.01
CA VAL A 43 -7.24 33.96 -16.58
C VAL A 43 -6.76 32.58 -16.17
N ARG A 44 -5.43 32.39 -16.15
CA ARG A 44 -4.80 31.29 -15.40
C ARG A 44 -4.43 31.76 -13.99
N PRO A 45 -5.00 31.18 -12.93
CA PRO A 45 -4.49 31.40 -11.58
C PRO A 45 -3.12 30.72 -11.43
N VAL A 46 -2.10 31.53 -11.17
CA VAL A 46 -0.74 31.07 -10.86
C VAL A 46 -0.73 30.37 -9.51
N LYS A 47 -0.15 29.17 -9.46
CA LYS A 47 0.01 28.39 -8.23
C LYS A 47 1.14 29.00 -7.38
N PRO A 48 0.98 29.25 -6.07
CA PRO A 48 1.98 29.92 -5.23
C PRO A 48 3.30 29.17 -5.02
N ARG A 49 3.52 28.03 -5.69
CA ARG A 49 4.70 27.19 -5.52
C ARG A 49 5.75 27.39 -6.62
N ASP A 50 5.41 28.10 -7.69
CA ASP A 50 6.24 28.28 -8.88
C ASP A 50 6.72 29.73 -9.07
N ALA A 51 6.58 30.59 -8.04
CA ALA A 51 7.01 31.99 -8.07
C ALA A 51 8.48 32.23 -7.67
N ASP A 52 9.13 31.27 -6.99
CA ASP A 52 10.47 31.44 -6.40
C ASP A 52 11.59 30.64 -7.09
N THR A 53 11.32 30.00 -8.24
CA THR A 53 12.31 29.13 -8.91
C THR A 53 12.70 29.56 -10.33
N MET A 54 12.33 30.77 -10.75
CA MET A 54 12.89 31.39 -11.96
C MET A 54 14.06 32.31 -11.62
N GLY A 55 15.19 31.72 -11.25
CA GLY A 55 16.46 32.44 -11.24
C GLY A 55 17.53 31.89 -10.31
N GLN A 56 18.19 30.78 -10.65
CA GLN A 56 19.65 30.60 -10.42
C GLN A 56 20.15 29.31 -11.13
N PRO A 57 21.36 29.27 -11.72
CA PRO A 57 21.84 28.15 -12.52
C PRO A 57 22.44 26.99 -11.69
N GLN A 58 22.48 25.81 -12.32
CA GLN A 58 23.02 24.55 -11.81
C GLN A 58 24.52 24.57 -11.48
N ALA A 59 24.87 24.02 -10.32
CA ALA A 59 26.17 23.43 -9.97
C ALA A 59 25.89 22.51 -8.76
N GLY A 60 26.48 21.36 -8.51
CA GLY A 60 27.52 20.57 -9.13
C GLY A 60 27.67 19.34 -8.21
N SER A 61 27.89 18.18 -8.80
CA SER A 61 28.06 16.89 -8.13
C SER A 61 29.26 16.85 -7.18
N SER A 62 29.12 16.22 -6.01
CA SER A 62 30.24 15.50 -5.37
C SER A 62 29.74 14.41 -4.42
N SER A 63 29.93 13.17 -4.86
CA SER A 63 30.01 11.95 -4.06
C SER A 63 31.15 12.03 -3.05
N ALA A 64 30.90 11.72 -1.78
CA ALA A 64 31.93 11.63 -0.76
C ALA A 64 31.72 10.39 0.12
N GLU A 65 32.45 9.33 -0.20
CA GLU A 65 32.97 8.27 0.71
C GLU A 65 34.22 7.69 0.00
N PRO A 66 35.23 7.09 0.67
CA PRO A 66 35.30 6.67 2.08
C PRO A 66 36.60 7.09 2.82
N GLU A 67 36.56 7.20 4.14
CA GLU A 67 37.78 7.30 4.97
C GLU A 67 38.10 5.92 5.55
N LEU A 68 39.14 5.28 4.99
CA LEU A 68 39.67 3.99 5.41
C LEU A 68 40.64 4.23 6.59
N LEU A 69 40.27 3.87 7.82
CA LEU A 69 41.18 3.90 8.96
C LEU A 69 42.26 2.81 8.80
N VAL A 70 43.49 3.23 8.51
CA VAL A 70 44.70 2.39 8.60
C VAL A 70 45.36 2.65 9.94
N GLU A 71 45.37 1.63 10.82
CA GLU A 71 46.13 1.67 12.07
C GLU A 71 47.58 1.22 11.80
N ILE A 72 48.52 2.16 11.93
CA ILE A 72 49.97 1.93 11.85
C ILE A 72 50.47 1.49 13.24
N ILE A 73 50.93 0.25 13.37
CA ILE A 73 51.66 -0.20 14.58
C ILE A 73 53.16 0.09 14.36
N PRO A 74 53.79 0.97 15.16
CA PRO A 74 55.21 1.23 15.06
C PRO A 74 56.01 0.11 15.76
N GLY A 75 56.94 -0.50 15.03
CA GLY A 75 58.16 -1.13 15.57
C GLY A 75 57.99 -2.18 16.67
N GLY A 76 57.87 -3.45 16.27
CA GLY A 76 58.03 -4.59 17.19
C GLY A 76 58.62 -5.78 16.45
N VAL A 77 59.92 -6.01 16.59
CA VAL A 77 60.61 -7.24 16.17
C VAL A 77 60.09 -8.41 16.99
N ALA A 78 59.03 -9.06 16.52
CA ALA A 78 58.61 -10.38 16.96
C ALA A 78 59.21 -11.43 15.99
N PRO A 79 59.88 -12.49 16.48
CA PRO A 79 60.38 -13.55 15.61
C PRO A 79 59.21 -14.21 14.88
N LEU A 80 59.30 -14.28 13.56
CA LEU A 80 58.38 -15.04 12.71
C LEU A 80 58.34 -16.50 13.20
N PRO A 81 57.15 -17.08 13.47
CA PRO A 81 57.04 -18.51 13.77
C PRO A 81 57.52 -19.32 12.58
N ASN A 82 58.39 -20.28 12.83
CA ASN A 82 58.87 -21.25 11.85
C ASN A 82 57.67 -22.00 11.22
N ILE A 83 57.49 -21.87 9.90
CA ILE A 83 56.35 -22.44 9.14
C ILE A 83 56.55 -23.94 8.82
N ASP A 84 57.73 -24.51 9.09
CA ASP A 84 58.07 -25.89 8.69
C ASP A 84 57.87 -26.97 9.77
N ALA A 85 57.13 -26.69 10.84
CA ALA A 85 56.72 -27.72 11.80
C ALA A 85 55.24 -28.07 11.60
N PRO A 86 54.87 -29.33 11.29
CA PRO A 86 53.46 -29.71 11.31
C PRO A 86 52.92 -29.46 12.73
N PRO A 87 51.84 -28.70 12.88
CA PRO A 87 51.30 -28.42 14.21
C PRO A 87 50.89 -29.75 14.86
N PRO A 88 51.14 -29.95 16.17
CA PRO A 88 50.53 -31.05 16.89
C PRO A 88 49.02 -30.93 16.69
N SER A 89 48.39 -32.01 16.24
CA SER A 89 46.96 -32.09 15.96
C SER A 89 46.19 -31.82 17.26
N ALA A 90 45.92 -30.54 17.54
CA ALA A 90 44.98 -30.15 18.57
C ALA A 90 43.62 -30.68 18.12
N PRO A 91 42.88 -31.41 18.98
CA PRO A 91 41.53 -31.84 18.66
C PRO A 91 40.69 -30.58 18.40
N ILE A 92 40.25 -30.41 17.16
CA ILE A 92 39.34 -29.34 16.78
C ILE A 92 38.09 -29.51 17.66
N PRO A 93 37.71 -28.51 18.49
CA PRO A 93 36.48 -28.57 19.26
C PRO A 93 35.32 -28.82 18.29
N ALA A 94 34.55 -29.86 18.54
CA ALA A 94 33.37 -30.16 17.74
C ALA A 94 32.47 -28.92 17.74
N LEU A 95 32.21 -28.38 16.55
CA LEU A 95 31.32 -27.26 16.37
C LEU A 95 29.95 -27.70 16.87
N GLU A 96 29.50 -27.18 18.02
CA GLU A 96 28.16 -27.43 18.53
C GLU A 96 27.17 -26.98 17.46
N THR A 97 26.56 -27.94 16.77
CA THR A 97 25.48 -27.65 15.84
C THR A 97 24.38 -26.95 16.63
N PRO A 98 23.98 -25.72 16.26
CA PRO A 98 22.90 -25.04 16.95
C PRO A 98 21.67 -25.95 16.96
N PRO A 99 20.90 -26.00 18.06
CA PRO A 99 19.77 -26.90 18.17
C PRO A 99 18.85 -26.68 16.99
N ALA A 100 18.63 -27.74 16.20
CA ALA A 100 17.77 -27.68 15.03
C ALA A 100 16.41 -27.13 15.49
N ILE A 101 16.08 -25.91 15.06
CA ILE A 101 14.80 -25.28 15.34
C ILE A 101 13.74 -26.23 14.79
N LYS A 102 13.03 -26.94 15.68
CA LYS A 102 11.92 -27.81 15.32
C LYS A 102 10.82 -26.91 14.75
N ARG A 103 10.85 -26.70 13.43
CA ARG A 103 9.85 -25.91 12.70
C ARG A 103 8.47 -26.52 12.99
N ARG A 104 7.66 -25.81 13.79
CA ARG A 104 6.42 -26.33 14.38
C ARG A 104 5.33 -26.43 13.31
N ARG A 105 5.38 -27.48 12.47
CA ARG A 105 4.44 -27.70 11.34
C ARG A 105 2.98 -27.63 11.77
N LYS A 106 2.65 -28.15 12.96
CA LYS A 106 1.31 -28.07 13.56
C LYS A 106 0.81 -26.63 13.67
N GLY A 107 1.69 -25.67 13.96
CA GLY A 107 1.33 -24.24 14.01
C GLY A 107 1.03 -23.66 12.63
N LEU A 108 1.82 -24.01 11.60
CA LEU A 108 1.54 -23.58 10.22
C LEU A 108 0.21 -24.13 9.71
N ILE A 109 -0.08 -25.40 9.98
CA ILE A 109 -1.35 -26.03 9.60
C ILE A 109 -2.51 -25.32 10.31
N LEU A 110 -2.39 -25.07 11.62
CA LEU A 110 -3.44 -24.42 12.40
C LEU A 110 -3.70 -22.98 11.90
N ILE A 111 -2.65 -22.18 11.71
CA ILE A 111 -2.77 -20.80 11.22
C ILE A 111 -3.32 -20.78 9.78
N GLY A 112 -2.86 -21.70 8.92
CA GLY A 112 -3.36 -21.84 7.56
C GLY A 112 -4.85 -22.20 7.52
N MET A 113 -5.28 -23.16 8.35
CA MET A 113 -6.71 -23.51 8.50
C MET A 113 -7.54 -22.33 9.00
N LEU A 114 -7.09 -21.68 10.09
CA LEU A 114 -7.84 -20.59 10.70
C LEU A 114 -7.98 -19.41 9.74
N GLY A 115 -6.87 -19.03 9.08
CA GLY A 115 -6.86 -17.93 8.12
C GLY A 115 -7.71 -18.25 6.88
N LEU A 116 -7.65 -19.49 6.38
CA LEU A 116 -8.45 -19.91 5.23
C LEU A 116 -9.95 -19.89 5.59
N ALA A 117 -10.31 -20.45 6.75
CA ALA A 117 -11.68 -20.41 7.24
C ALA A 117 -12.17 -18.97 7.43
N ALA A 118 -11.37 -18.10 8.06
CA ALA A 118 -11.73 -16.71 8.27
C ALA A 118 -11.92 -15.94 6.95
N ALA A 119 -11.03 -16.14 5.97
CA ALA A 119 -11.14 -15.51 4.66
C ALA A 119 -12.40 -15.97 3.91
N LEU A 120 -12.69 -17.28 3.92
CA LEU A 120 -13.89 -17.82 3.28
C LEU A 120 -15.17 -17.36 3.98
N VAL A 121 -15.21 -17.39 5.31
CA VAL A 121 -16.35 -16.88 6.08
C VAL A 121 -16.57 -15.40 5.79
N ASN A 122 -15.52 -14.58 5.75
CA ASN A 122 -15.65 -13.17 5.41
C ASN A 122 -16.25 -12.95 4.01
N VAL A 123 -15.80 -13.70 2.99
CA VAL A 123 -16.31 -13.53 1.62
C VAL A 123 -17.75 -14.03 1.48
N PHE A 124 -18.08 -15.20 2.01
CA PHE A 124 -19.39 -15.84 1.75
C PHE A 124 -20.48 -15.46 2.75
N MET A 125 -20.14 -15.31 4.02
CA MET A 125 -21.10 -14.92 5.07
C MET A 125 -20.97 -13.45 5.45
N GLY A 126 -19.76 -12.89 5.41
CA GLY A 126 -19.49 -11.55 5.90
C GLY A 126 -19.13 -11.55 7.39
N LEU A 127 -18.05 -10.84 7.75
CA LEU A 127 -17.69 -10.65 9.16
C LEU A 127 -18.66 -9.70 9.89
N GLY A 128 -19.46 -8.93 9.14
CA GLY A 128 -20.48 -8.03 9.68
C GLY A 128 -21.65 -8.74 10.37
N GLU A 129 -21.79 -10.06 10.18
CA GLU A 129 -22.72 -10.89 10.94
C GLU A 129 -22.25 -11.12 12.39
N PHE A 130 -20.94 -11.10 12.61
CA PHE A 130 -20.31 -11.35 13.92
C PHE A 130 -19.87 -10.08 14.64
N ILE A 131 -19.60 -9.01 13.88
CA ILE A 131 -19.05 -7.76 14.37
C ILE A 131 -20.01 -6.64 13.95
N PRO A 132 -20.31 -5.66 14.83
CA PRO A 132 -21.16 -4.54 14.45
C PRO A 132 -20.59 -3.80 13.25
N THR A 133 -21.45 -3.56 12.26
CA THR A 133 -21.15 -2.78 11.06
C THR A 133 -21.31 -1.27 11.32
N CYS A 134 -21.06 -0.47 10.29
CA CYS A 134 -21.28 0.97 10.35
C CYS A 134 -22.75 1.32 10.66
N ALA A 135 -22.97 2.50 11.23
CA ALA A 135 -24.32 2.97 11.52
C ALA A 135 -25.06 3.38 10.24
N PRO A 136 -26.40 3.18 10.15
CA PRO A 136 -27.19 3.59 8.99
C PRO A 136 -27.21 5.11 8.76
N SER A 137 -26.80 5.91 9.76
CA SER A 137 -26.61 7.35 9.61
C SER A 137 -25.39 7.73 8.75
N VAL A 138 -24.41 6.81 8.58
CA VAL A 138 -23.20 7.04 7.79
C VAL A 138 -23.44 6.76 6.32
N HIS A 139 -24.10 5.64 6.00
CA HIS A 139 -24.42 5.26 4.62
C HIS A 139 -25.59 4.27 4.57
N VAL A 140 -26.33 4.26 3.46
CA VAL A 140 -27.53 3.40 3.28
C VAL A 140 -27.20 1.91 3.19
N THR A 141 -26.00 1.57 2.73
CA THR A 141 -25.54 0.17 2.59
C THR A 141 -24.98 -0.42 3.88
N CYS A 142 -24.88 0.39 4.94
CA CYS A 142 -24.45 -0.07 6.27
C CYS A 142 -25.49 -1.04 6.85
N GLY A 143 -25.06 -2.24 7.23
CA GLY A 143 -25.93 -3.32 7.72
C GLY A 143 -26.42 -4.27 6.61
N GLU A 144 -26.28 -3.90 5.34
CA GLU A 144 -26.53 -4.80 4.20
C GLU A 144 -25.22 -5.37 3.64
N SER A 145 -24.20 -4.51 3.53
CA SER A 145 -22.84 -4.90 3.17
C SER A 145 -22.13 -5.46 4.40
N LEU A 146 -21.96 -6.80 4.45
CA LEU A 146 -21.40 -7.50 5.61
C LEU A 146 -19.96 -7.98 5.40
N LYS A 147 -19.41 -7.90 4.18
CA LYS A 147 -18.03 -8.32 3.91
C LYS A 147 -17.06 -7.26 4.41
N LEU A 148 -16.10 -7.63 5.26
CA LEU A 148 -15.07 -6.71 5.72
C LEU A 148 -13.95 -6.60 4.68
N ASN A 149 -13.60 -5.38 4.29
CA ASN A 149 -12.43 -5.09 3.47
C ASN A 149 -11.17 -5.11 4.34
N TRP A 150 -10.28 -6.09 4.10
CA TRP A 150 -9.06 -6.26 4.90
C TRP A 150 -8.15 -5.03 4.93
N LEU A 151 -8.13 -4.21 3.87
CA LEU A 151 -7.32 -2.99 3.83
C LEU A 151 -7.85 -1.89 4.74
N ASP A 152 -9.15 -1.86 4.99
CA ASP A 152 -9.83 -0.85 5.80
C ASP A 152 -10.43 -1.46 7.09
N ALA A 153 -9.90 -2.61 7.53
CA ALA A 153 -10.38 -3.30 8.72
C ALA A 153 -10.26 -2.47 10.02
N TYR A 154 -9.45 -1.41 10.02
CA TYR A 154 -9.31 -0.47 11.14
C TYR A 154 -10.40 0.61 11.16
N ARG A 155 -11.21 0.75 10.10
CA ARG A 155 -12.26 1.78 9.94
C ARG A 155 -13.66 1.16 9.86
N THR A 156 -13.95 0.18 10.71
CA THR A 156 -15.25 -0.53 10.71
C THR A 156 -16.47 0.38 10.94
N ALA A 157 -16.28 1.58 11.49
CA ALA A 157 -17.36 2.56 11.64
C ALA A 157 -17.75 3.25 10.32
N GLU A 158 -16.95 3.09 9.27
CA GLU A 158 -17.15 3.74 7.97
C GLU A 158 -17.64 2.76 6.91
N HIS A 159 -18.39 3.26 5.93
CA HIS A 159 -18.95 2.43 4.85
C HIS A 159 -17.88 1.76 3.97
N VAL A 160 -16.69 2.37 3.83
CA VAL A 160 -15.60 1.86 2.97
C VAL A 160 -15.02 0.53 3.49
N ALA A 161 -15.09 0.29 4.80
CA ALA A 161 -14.65 -0.95 5.40
C ALA A 161 -15.56 -2.13 5.07
N TRP A 162 -16.76 -1.88 4.53
CA TRP A 162 -17.77 -2.89 4.26
C TRP A 162 -18.06 -3.01 2.77
N GLY A 163 -18.29 -4.23 2.31
CA GLY A 163 -18.65 -4.53 0.94
C GLY A 163 -19.68 -5.63 0.85
N GLU A 164 -20.15 -5.87 -0.36
CA GLU A 164 -21.08 -6.95 -0.65
C GLU A 164 -20.39 -8.32 -0.51
N THR A 165 -21.09 -9.27 0.07
CA THR A 165 -20.62 -10.67 0.18
C THR A 165 -20.68 -11.35 -1.19
N GLY A 166 -19.88 -12.40 -1.39
CA GLY A 166 -19.77 -13.13 -2.65
C GLY A 166 -18.87 -12.47 -3.71
N ILE A 167 -18.59 -11.17 -3.59
CA ILE A 167 -17.61 -10.49 -4.46
C ILE A 167 -16.21 -10.70 -3.91
N TRP A 168 -15.28 -11.13 -4.76
CA TRP A 168 -13.89 -11.33 -4.37
C TRP A 168 -13.05 -10.08 -4.64
N GLY A 169 -12.41 -9.56 -3.59
CA GLY A 169 -11.40 -8.51 -3.71
C GLY A 169 -9.98 -9.05 -3.84
N ILE A 170 -9.05 -8.20 -4.28
CA ILE A 170 -7.61 -8.50 -4.27
C ILE A 170 -7.14 -8.90 -2.85
N PRO A 171 -7.51 -8.20 -1.77
CA PRO A 171 -7.09 -8.58 -0.42
C PRO A 171 -7.64 -9.96 0.00
N ASP A 172 -8.86 -10.31 -0.40
CA ASP A 172 -9.48 -11.61 -0.11
C ASP A 172 -8.73 -12.76 -0.80
N MET A 173 -8.33 -12.55 -2.07
CA MET A 173 -7.54 -13.50 -2.84
C MET A 173 -6.15 -13.72 -2.22
N VAL A 174 -5.49 -12.64 -1.80
CA VAL A 174 -4.19 -12.70 -1.13
C VAL A 174 -4.31 -13.44 0.21
N ALA A 175 -5.29 -13.11 1.05
CA ALA A 175 -5.51 -13.76 2.33
C ALA A 175 -5.76 -15.27 2.15
N THR A 176 -6.69 -15.63 1.26
CA THR A 176 -7.04 -17.02 0.95
C THR A 176 -5.83 -17.79 0.39
N GLY A 177 -5.10 -17.19 -0.55
CA GLY A 177 -3.93 -17.80 -1.18
C GLY A 177 -2.79 -18.04 -0.19
N VAL A 178 -2.45 -17.05 0.65
CA VAL A 178 -1.41 -17.19 1.67
C VAL A 178 -1.81 -18.23 2.71
N SER A 179 -3.06 -18.23 3.18
CA SER A 179 -3.55 -19.22 4.13
C SER A 179 -3.53 -20.64 3.56
N ALA A 180 -3.94 -20.82 2.30
CA ALA A 180 -3.85 -22.10 1.61
C ALA A 180 -2.39 -22.57 1.45
N LEU A 181 -1.47 -21.67 1.09
CA LEU A 181 -0.05 -21.99 1.01
C LEU A 181 0.53 -22.39 2.37
N LEU A 182 0.22 -21.65 3.43
CA LEU A 182 0.66 -21.99 4.79
C LEU A 182 0.14 -23.35 5.24
N PHE A 183 -1.12 -23.65 4.93
CA PHE A 183 -1.74 -24.94 5.17
C PHE A 183 -0.99 -26.06 4.42
N LEU A 184 -0.80 -25.92 3.10
CA LEU A 184 -0.11 -26.90 2.26
C LEU A 184 1.35 -27.11 2.65
N PHE A 185 2.11 -26.03 2.92
CA PHE A 185 3.48 -26.12 3.42
C PHE A 185 3.56 -26.78 4.80
N GLY A 186 2.50 -26.69 5.60
CA GLY A 186 2.36 -27.42 6.85
C GLY A 186 2.36 -28.94 6.66
N PHE A 187 1.70 -29.45 5.61
CA PHE A 187 1.66 -30.89 5.28
C PHE A 187 2.83 -31.38 4.45
N ARG A 188 3.53 -30.49 3.73
CA ARG A 188 4.64 -30.89 2.87
C ARG A 188 5.75 -31.55 3.71
N LYS A 189 5.93 -32.86 3.53
CA LYS A 189 7.06 -33.61 4.09
C LYS A 189 8.34 -33.20 3.35
N ARG A 190 9.47 -33.16 4.07
CA ARG A 190 10.79 -33.13 3.45
C ARG A 190 11.13 -34.57 3.08
#